data_AF-A0A933G2I4-F1
#
_entry.id   AF-A0A933G2I4-F1
#
_cell.length_a   1.000
_cell.length_b   1.000
_cell.length_c   1.000
_cell.angle_alpha   90.00
_cell.angle_beta   90.00
_cell.angle_gamma   90.00
#
_symmetry.space_group_name_H-M   'P 1'
#
loop_
_entity.id
_entity.type
_entity.pdbx_description
1 polymer ?
#
loop_
_entity_poly.entity_id
_entity_poly.type
_entity_poly.pdbx_seq_one_letter_code
_entity_poly.pdbx_strand_id
1 'polypeptide(L)'
;FPEALTIALRKRFDLRYGENPHQQAAFYADVLPGKDPAGIAAAEQLHGIELSYVNILDADAAWTAACDFDQPAVAIIKHATPCGLATHGDVIEAWRRAFAGDPISAFGGIVGVNRPVTRELAAAIRESKHPTSGQRLLLHIIVAPEYGAEALELLRKSRDLRILRAPLIERGTRRLELRQVVGGMLLQTRDEVPDEAVELRVVTQRQPDERELADLRFAWKAVKHVKSNAIVLAKDGAMIGAGAGQPNRVNSVFLALRAAGERAPGCALASDAFFPFADSIEQAAEGGIRAVVQPGGSLRDQDVIDACDRLGVAMAITGYRHFRH
;
A
#
# COMPACT_ATOMS: atom_id res chain seq x y z
N PHE A 1 26.53 -4.81 -7.61
CA PHE A 1 26.79 -4.85 -6.16
C PHE A 1 28.28 -5.00 -5.94
N PRO A 2 28.90 -4.26 -5.00
CA PRO A 2 30.35 -4.33 -4.76
C PRO A 2 30.72 -5.58 -3.94
N GLU A 3 32.00 -5.99 -4.00
CA GLU A 3 32.54 -7.10 -3.18
C GLU A 3 32.56 -6.78 -1.68
N ALA A 4 32.75 -5.51 -1.33
CA ALA A 4 32.69 -5.01 0.05
C ALA A 4 31.77 -3.79 0.13
N LEU A 5 30.99 -3.70 1.21
CA LEU A 5 30.09 -2.58 1.46
C LEU A 5 30.13 -2.14 2.91
N THR A 6 30.20 -0.82 3.11
CA THR A 6 30.01 -0.17 4.41
C THR A 6 28.68 0.57 4.41
N ILE A 7 27.87 0.35 5.45
CA ILE A 7 26.58 1.02 5.64
C ILE A 7 26.79 2.12 6.67
N ALA A 8 26.74 3.38 6.23
CA ALA A 8 26.93 4.55 7.10
C ALA A 8 25.57 5.07 7.58
N LEU A 9 25.35 4.99 8.89
CA LEU A 9 24.12 5.42 9.55
C LEU A 9 24.41 6.45 10.63
N ARG A 10 23.52 7.44 10.78
CA ARG A 10 23.54 8.39 11.90
C ARG A 10 22.30 8.20 12.75
N LYS A 11 22.50 7.98 14.05
CA LYS A 11 21.40 7.87 15.02
C LYS A 11 20.63 9.19 15.05
N ARG A 12 19.30 9.10 14.97
CA ARG A 12 18.38 10.22 15.10
C ARG A 12 17.93 10.37 16.54
N PHE A 13 17.41 9.30 17.15
CA PHE A 13 16.96 9.28 18.54
C PHE A 13 16.78 7.83 19.03
N ASP A 14 16.74 7.65 20.34
CA ASP A 14 16.34 6.39 20.98
C ASP A 14 14.83 6.18 20.85
N LEU A 15 14.42 4.93 20.76
CA LEU A 15 13.03 4.53 20.80
C LEU A 15 12.74 3.89 22.15
N ARG A 16 11.52 4.09 22.66
CA ARG A 16 11.11 3.54 23.96
C ARG A 16 11.32 2.02 24.05
N TYR A 17 11.07 1.32 22.95
CA TYR A 17 11.33 -0.10 22.74
C TYR A 17 11.28 -0.42 21.23
N GLY A 18 11.67 -1.64 20.85
CA GLY A 18 11.60 -2.17 19.49
C GLY A 18 10.17 -2.54 19.07
N GLU A 19 10.00 -3.64 18.32
CA GLU A 19 8.64 -4.13 18.00
C GLU A 19 7.86 -4.50 19.26
N ASN A 20 8.57 -5.04 20.26
CA ASN A 20 8.00 -5.49 21.52
C ASN A 20 8.63 -4.76 22.71
N PRO A 21 7.89 -4.53 23.83
CA PRO A 21 8.36 -3.75 24.97
C PRO A 21 9.68 -4.18 25.62
N HIS A 22 10.07 -5.44 25.49
CA HIS A 22 11.31 -5.99 26.06
C HIS A 22 12.55 -5.75 25.18
N GLN A 23 12.38 -5.26 23.95
CA GLN A 23 13.46 -5.00 23.00
C GLN A 23 13.87 -3.53 23.09
N GLN A 24 15.17 -3.25 23.15
CA GLN A 24 15.68 -1.87 23.00
C GLN A 24 15.80 -1.51 21.52
N ALA A 25 15.59 -0.25 21.17
CA ALA A 25 15.71 0.21 19.79
C ALA A 25 16.10 1.68 19.68
N ALA A 26 16.61 2.05 18.50
CA ALA A 26 16.88 3.43 18.12
C ALA A 26 16.62 3.60 16.63
N PHE A 27 16.27 4.81 16.20
CA PHE A 27 16.07 5.15 14.80
C PHE A 27 17.34 5.77 14.22
N TYR A 28 17.73 5.31 13.03
CA TYR A 28 18.90 5.79 12.30
C TYR A 28 18.49 6.29 10.91
N ALA A 29 19.22 7.26 10.39
CA ALA A 29 19.10 7.75 9.02
C ALA A 29 20.38 7.46 8.24
N ASP A 30 20.23 7.16 6.95
CA ASP A 30 21.36 6.97 6.04
C ASP A 30 22.21 8.25 5.93
N VAL A 31 23.53 8.05 5.85
CA VAL A 31 24.49 9.12 5.57
C VAL A 31 24.98 8.94 4.13
N LEU A 32 24.33 9.64 3.20
CA LEU A 32 24.71 9.64 1.80
C LEU A 32 25.52 10.91 1.47
N PRO A 33 26.70 10.80 0.85
CA PRO A 33 27.50 11.97 0.48
C PRO A 33 26.71 12.96 -0.37
N GLY A 34 26.62 14.20 0.09
CA GLY A 34 25.94 15.29 -0.62
C GLY A 34 24.41 15.17 -0.71
N LYS A 35 23.78 14.29 0.07
CA LYS A 35 22.32 14.12 0.06
C LYS A 35 21.76 14.11 1.48
N ASP A 36 20.71 14.88 1.68
CA ASP A 36 19.90 14.80 2.90
C ASP A 36 19.14 13.47 2.96
N PRO A 37 18.75 13.01 4.16
CA PRO A 37 17.81 11.91 4.29
C PRO A 37 16.53 12.18 3.51
N ALA A 38 15.82 11.13 3.13
CA ALA A 38 14.54 11.23 2.43
C ALA A 38 13.54 10.20 2.97
N GLY A 39 12.27 10.33 2.59
CA GLY A 39 11.19 9.51 3.14
C GLY A 39 10.97 9.80 4.63
N ILE A 40 10.58 8.80 5.42
CA ILE A 40 10.30 8.99 6.86
C ILE A 40 11.52 9.40 7.67
N ALA A 41 12.73 9.04 7.24
CA ALA A 41 13.95 9.53 7.86
C ALA A 41 14.07 11.05 7.79
N ALA A 42 13.46 11.71 6.81
CA ALA A 42 13.44 13.18 6.68
C ALA A 42 12.23 13.85 7.33
N ALA A 43 11.31 13.06 7.91
CA ALA A 43 10.06 13.61 8.43
C ALA A 43 10.30 14.49 9.66
N GLU A 44 9.58 15.60 9.72
CA GLU A 44 9.45 16.47 10.89
C GLU A 44 8.14 16.16 11.62
N GLN A 45 8.23 15.94 12.94
CA GLN A 45 7.05 15.76 13.78
C GLN A 45 6.51 17.10 14.26
N LEU A 46 5.34 17.51 13.74
CA LEU A 46 4.70 18.79 14.04
C LEU A 46 3.79 18.77 15.28
N HIS A 47 3.42 17.58 15.74
CA HIS A 47 2.52 17.36 16.89
C HIS A 47 2.58 15.91 17.37
N GLY A 48 2.03 15.66 18.56
CA GLY A 48 1.79 14.33 19.12
C GLY A 48 2.92 13.84 20.00
N ILE A 49 2.70 12.68 20.61
CA ILE A 49 3.68 11.99 21.47
C ILE A 49 4.78 11.31 20.62
N GLU A 50 5.85 10.85 21.26
CA GLU A 50 7.01 10.22 20.61
C GLU A 50 6.63 9.04 19.68
N LEU A 51 7.38 8.87 18.58
CA LEU A 51 7.23 7.74 17.66
C LEU A 51 7.76 6.45 18.28
N SER A 52 7.00 5.36 18.14
CA SER A 52 7.49 4.01 18.44
C SER A 52 8.20 3.37 17.23
N TYR A 53 8.85 2.23 17.43
CA TYR A 53 9.44 1.45 16.34
C TYR A 53 8.42 1.08 15.25
N VAL A 54 7.28 0.51 15.65
CA VAL A 54 6.21 0.11 14.71
C VAL A 54 5.54 1.32 14.06
N ASN A 55 5.52 2.48 14.73
CA ASN A 55 5.03 3.74 14.14
C ASN A 55 5.90 4.18 12.97
N ILE A 56 7.22 4.05 13.06
CA ILE A 56 8.13 4.40 11.98
C ILE A 56 7.94 3.45 10.79
N LEU A 57 7.85 2.14 11.05
CA LEU A 57 7.59 1.14 10.01
C LEU A 57 6.28 1.39 9.25
N ASP A 58 5.19 1.60 9.99
CA ASP A 58 3.87 1.82 9.39
C ASP A 58 3.78 3.19 8.71
N ALA A 59 4.45 4.22 9.24
CA ALA A 59 4.56 5.51 8.57
C ALA A 59 5.30 5.41 7.23
N ASP A 60 6.37 4.60 7.17
CA ASP A 60 7.14 4.41 5.94
C ASP A 60 6.33 3.64 4.89
N ALA A 61 5.62 2.60 5.31
CA ALA A 61 4.68 1.89 4.45
C ALA A 61 3.58 2.82 3.93
N ALA A 62 2.99 3.66 4.78
CA ALA A 62 1.90 4.56 4.39
C ALA A 62 2.37 5.65 3.43
N TRP A 63 3.53 6.23 3.74
CA TRP A 63 4.14 7.26 2.92
C TRP A 63 4.58 6.73 1.57
N THR A 64 5.24 5.57 1.54
CA THR A 64 5.66 4.91 0.30
C THR A 64 4.46 4.50 -0.55
N ALA A 65 3.41 3.91 0.04
CA ALA A 65 2.22 3.50 -0.70
C ALA A 65 1.49 4.70 -1.32
N ALA A 66 1.34 5.81 -0.60
CA ALA A 66 0.70 7.01 -1.14
C ALA A 66 1.57 7.70 -2.22
N CYS A 67 2.88 7.82 -2.00
CA CYS A 67 3.80 8.46 -2.95
C CYS A 67 4.07 7.62 -4.21
N ASP A 68 3.73 6.33 -4.18
CA ASP A 68 3.84 5.50 -5.36
C ASP A 68 2.95 6.04 -6.48
N PHE A 69 1.82 6.69 -6.18
CA PHE A 69 0.88 7.25 -7.18
C PHE A 69 1.16 8.71 -7.52
N ASP A 70 0.99 9.07 -8.79
CA ASP A 70 1.10 10.46 -9.26
C ASP A 70 -0.18 11.26 -9.00
N GLN A 71 -1.34 10.61 -9.09
CA GLN A 71 -2.64 11.19 -8.74
C GLN A 71 -2.72 11.48 -7.24
N PRO A 72 -3.60 12.39 -6.78
CA PRO A 72 -3.87 12.53 -5.35
C PRO A 72 -4.28 11.18 -4.76
N ALA A 73 -3.57 10.75 -3.73
CA ALA A 73 -3.64 9.41 -3.17
C ALA A 73 -3.62 9.44 -1.65
N VAL A 74 -4.38 8.52 -1.05
CA VAL A 74 -4.40 8.30 0.38
C VAL A 74 -4.23 6.81 0.67
N ALA A 75 -3.26 6.48 1.52
CA ALA A 75 -3.02 5.13 2.02
C ALA A 75 -3.29 5.07 3.52
N ILE A 76 -3.96 4.02 3.98
CA ILE A 76 -4.23 3.72 5.39
C ILE A 76 -3.59 2.38 5.68
N ILE A 77 -2.57 2.38 6.54
CA ILE A 77 -1.79 1.22 6.92
C ILE A 77 -2.11 0.81 8.35
N LYS A 78 -2.07 -0.50 8.57
CA LYS A 78 -1.99 -1.11 9.90
C LYS A 78 -1.08 -2.33 9.82
N HIS A 79 -0.06 -2.41 10.66
CA HIS A 79 0.89 -3.53 10.67
C HIS A 79 1.56 -3.76 9.30
N ALA A 80 2.11 -2.68 8.73
CA ALA A 80 2.82 -2.62 7.45
C ALA A 80 2.02 -3.10 6.22
N THR A 81 0.70 -3.25 6.36
CA THR A 81 -0.20 -3.69 5.28
C THR A 81 -1.30 -2.64 5.05
N PRO A 82 -1.62 -2.29 3.80
CA PRO A 82 -2.75 -1.42 3.48
C PRO A 82 -4.08 -2.07 3.87
N CYS A 83 -4.85 -1.39 4.71
CA CYS A 83 -6.27 -1.69 4.90
C CYS A 83 -7.17 -0.74 4.07
N GLY A 84 -6.60 0.35 3.56
CA GLY A 84 -7.25 1.27 2.65
C GLY A 84 -6.23 1.93 1.73
N LEU A 85 -6.54 2.06 0.46
CA LEU A 85 -5.72 2.78 -0.51
C LEU A 85 -6.64 3.29 -1.62
N ALA A 86 -6.54 4.55 -1.99
CA ALA A 86 -7.30 5.08 -3.11
C ALA A 86 -6.63 6.28 -3.76
N THR A 87 -6.95 6.48 -5.03
CA THR A 87 -6.61 7.67 -5.81
C THR A 87 -7.88 8.35 -6.33
N HIS A 88 -7.87 9.68 -6.35
CA HIS A 88 -8.95 10.47 -6.97
C HIS A 88 -8.45 11.87 -7.33
N GLY A 89 -9.08 12.58 -8.27
CA GLY A 89 -8.72 13.96 -8.61
C GLY A 89 -8.92 14.95 -7.44
N ASP A 90 -9.75 14.58 -6.48
CA ASP A 90 -9.95 15.27 -5.20
C ASP A 90 -9.44 14.39 -4.05
N VAL A 91 -8.48 14.89 -3.28
CA VAL A 91 -7.85 14.17 -2.16
C VAL A 91 -8.84 13.84 -1.03
N ILE A 92 -9.91 14.61 -0.86
CA ILE A 92 -10.95 14.33 0.14
C ILE A 92 -11.73 13.08 -0.25
N GLU A 93 -12.02 12.93 -1.54
CA GLU A 93 -12.67 11.75 -2.08
C GLU A 93 -11.71 10.54 -2.07
N ALA A 94 -10.42 10.73 -2.32
CA ALA A 94 -9.42 9.70 -2.12
C ALA A 94 -9.38 9.22 -0.65
N TRP A 95 -9.46 10.13 0.33
CA TRP A 95 -9.59 9.77 1.74
C TRP A 95 -10.86 8.93 2.01
N ARG A 96 -12.02 9.38 1.54
CA ARG A 96 -13.29 8.68 1.76
C ARG A 96 -13.26 7.27 1.18
N ARG A 97 -12.73 7.11 -0.03
CA ARG A 97 -12.61 5.81 -0.69
C ARG A 97 -11.60 4.90 0.00
N ALA A 98 -10.44 5.43 0.39
CA ALA A 98 -9.45 4.66 1.16
C ALA A 98 -10.04 4.21 2.51
N PHE A 99 -10.72 5.10 3.23
CA PHE A 99 -11.38 4.78 4.50
C PHE A 99 -12.50 3.75 4.34
N ALA A 100 -13.27 3.82 3.25
CA ALA A 100 -14.32 2.86 2.94
C ALA A 100 -13.79 1.45 2.61
N GLY A 101 -12.50 1.29 2.28
CA GLY A 101 -11.87 -0.02 2.03
C GLY A 101 -12.09 -0.98 3.20
N ASP A 102 -11.54 -0.60 4.37
CA ASP A 102 -11.78 -1.29 5.65
C ASP A 102 -11.84 -0.26 6.81
N PRO A 103 -13.02 0.29 7.12
CA PRO A 103 -13.19 1.30 8.15
C PRO A 103 -13.02 0.74 9.58
N ILE A 104 -13.09 -0.58 9.76
CA ILE A 104 -12.84 -1.23 11.06
C ILE A 104 -11.33 -1.25 11.32
N SER A 105 -10.55 -1.73 10.36
CA SER A 105 -9.09 -1.79 10.49
C SER A 105 -8.44 -0.41 10.49
N ALA A 106 -9.03 0.59 9.84
CA ALA A 106 -8.53 1.97 9.85
C ALA A 106 -8.44 2.60 11.24
N PHE A 107 -9.16 2.07 12.24
CA PHE A 107 -9.06 2.55 13.62
C PHE A 107 -7.70 2.19 14.24
N GLY A 108 -7.00 3.20 14.76
CA GLY A 108 -5.59 3.10 15.17
C GLY A 108 -4.62 3.04 13.98
N GLY A 109 -5.10 3.29 12.76
CA GLY A 109 -4.30 3.24 11.55
C GLY A 109 -3.35 4.44 11.39
N ILE A 110 -2.48 4.30 10.40
CA ILE A 110 -1.49 5.30 10.01
C ILE A 110 -1.77 5.72 8.57
N VAL A 111 -1.89 7.03 8.34
CA VAL A 111 -2.38 7.60 7.09
C VAL A 111 -1.26 8.32 6.36
N GLY A 112 -1.04 7.98 5.09
CA GLY A 112 -0.19 8.72 4.17
C GLY A 112 -1.03 9.47 3.13
N VAL A 113 -0.73 10.75 2.90
CA VAL A 113 -1.42 11.60 1.92
C VAL A 113 -0.39 12.26 1.02
N ASN A 114 -0.34 11.95 -0.27
CA ASN A 114 0.68 12.48 -1.19
C ASN A 114 0.40 13.94 -1.67
N ARG A 115 -0.43 14.68 -0.95
CA ARG A 115 -0.85 16.06 -1.21
C ARG A 115 -0.92 16.86 0.09
N PRO A 116 -0.82 18.20 0.02
CA PRO A 116 -1.02 19.06 1.19
C PRO A 116 -2.37 18.78 1.87
N VAL A 117 -2.36 18.71 3.20
CA VAL A 117 -3.59 18.52 3.99
C VAL A 117 -4.24 19.87 4.23
N THR A 118 -5.39 20.09 3.59
CA THR A 118 -6.23 21.29 3.79
C THR A 118 -7.12 21.16 5.02
N ARG A 119 -7.77 22.27 5.41
CA ARG A 119 -8.73 22.29 6.52
C ARG A 119 -9.88 21.31 6.27
N GLU A 120 -10.38 21.24 5.05
CA GLU A 120 -11.49 20.39 4.63
C GLU A 120 -11.12 18.91 4.72
N LEU A 121 -9.92 18.54 4.25
CA LEU A 121 -9.43 17.17 4.41
C LEU A 121 -9.24 16.81 5.90
N ALA A 122 -8.65 17.70 6.68
CA ALA A 122 -8.51 17.51 8.12
C ALA A 122 -9.88 17.35 8.82
N ALA A 123 -10.90 18.11 8.40
CA ALA A 123 -12.26 17.97 8.90
C ALA A 123 -12.85 16.61 8.54
N ALA A 124 -12.77 16.19 7.27
CA ALA A 124 -13.26 14.89 6.82
C ALA A 124 -12.62 13.72 7.60
N ILE A 125 -11.30 13.80 7.86
CA ILE A 125 -10.59 12.80 8.67
C ILE A 125 -11.14 12.77 10.11
N ARG A 126 -11.34 13.93 10.73
CA ARG A 126 -11.86 14.02 12.11
C ARG A 126 -13.33 13.68 12.25
N GLU A 127 -14.12 13.84 11.20
CA GLU A 127 -15.55 13.51 11.20
C GLU A 127 -15.82 12.02 10.94
N SER A 128 -14.81 11.31 10.40
CA SER A 128 -14.86 9.87 10.17
C SER A 128 -15.06 9.12 11.49
N LYS A 129 -15.86 8.05 11.46
CA LYS A 129 -16.26 7.29 12.65
C LYS A 129 -16.05 5.80 12.43
N HIS A 130 -15.66 5.10 13.50
CA HIS A 130 -15.65 3.65 13.51
C HIS A 130 -17.07 3.11 13.34
N PRO A 131 -17.33 2.22 12.37
CA PRO A 131 -18.68 1.84 11.98
C PRO A 131 -19.44 1.10 13.09
N THR A 132 -18.74 0.32 13.91
CA THR A 132 -19.37 -0.48 14.97
C THR A 132 -19.58 0.30 16.26
N SER A 133 -18.63 1.16 16.63
CA SER A 133 -18.66 1.86 17.94
C SER A 133 -19.22 3.27 17.84
N GLY A 134 -19.37 3.84 16.64
CA GLY A 134 -19.77 5.23 16.40
C GLY A 134 -18.75 6.26 16.89
N GLN A 135 -17.64 5.81 17.49
CA GLN A 135 -16.60 6.70 18.00
C GLN A 135 -15.89 7.38 16.83
N ARG A 136 -15.47 8.62 17.05
CA ARG A 136 -14.58 9.31 16.12
C ARG A 136 -13.35 8.44 15.85
N LEU A 137 -12.95 8.34 14.59
CA LEU A 137 -11.75 7.64 14.18
C LEU A 137 -10.53 8.20 14.92
N LEU A 138 -9.80 7.33 15.59
CA LEU A 138 -8.53 7.67 16.22
C LEU A 138 -7.41 7.13 15.35
N LEU A 139 -6.62 8.02 14.77
CA LEU A 139 -5.42 7.68 14.01
C LEU A 139 -4.19 7.81 14.89
N HIS A 140 -3.20 6.96 14.67
CA HIS A 140 -1.91 7.07 15.35
C HIS A 140 -1.02 8.13 14.68
N ILE A 141 -0.99 8.14 13.35
CA ILE A 141 -0.13 9.03 12.57
C ILE A 141 -0.88 9.50 11.31
N ILE A 142 -0.64 10.75 10.94
CA ILE A 142 -0.86 11.26 9.59
C ILE A 142 0.47 11.80 9.05
N VAL A 143 0.86 11.38 7.85
CA VAL A 143 2.04 11.86 7.12
C VAL A 143 1.64 12.47 5.79
N ALA A 144 2.14 13.67 5.52
CA ALA A 144 1.84 14.44 4.32
C ALA A 144 3.02 15.35 3.93
N PRO A 145 3.09 15.85 2.69
CA PRO A 145 4.15 16.78 2.30
C PRO A 145 4.04 18.12 3.01
N GLU A 146 2.80 18.59 3.24
CA GLU A 146 2.52 19.90 3.83
C GLU A 146 1.17 19.90 4.54
N TYR A 147 0.97 20.89 5.42
CA TYR A 147 -0.27 21.12 6.16
C TYR A 147 -0.63 22.60 6.12
N GLY A 148 -1.88 22.91 5.77
CA GLY A 148 -2.42 24.26 5.98
C GLY A 148 -2.50 24.59 7.48
N ALA A 149 -2.35 25.87 7.83
CA ALA A 149 -2.34 26.30 9.24
C ALA A 149 -3.62 25.85 9.99
N GLU A 150 -4.78 26.10 9.40
CA GLU A 150 -6.07 25.70 9.99
C GLU A 150 -6.26 24.18 10.06
N ALA A 151 -5.68 23.44 9.10
CA ALA A 151 -5.68 21.97 9.11
C ALA A 151 -4.87 21.44 10.29
N LEU A 152 -3.69 22.01 10.51
CA LEU A 152 -2.80 21.65 11.61
C LEU A 152 -3.45 21.95 12.96
N GLU A 153 -4.05 23.13 13.13
CA GLU A 153 -4.81 23.48 14.34
C GLU A 153 -5.95 22.49 14.62
N LEU A 154 -6.69 22.12 13.58
CA LEU A 154 -7.80 21.19 13.70
C LEU A 154 -7.34 19.78 14.09
N LEU A 155 -6.27 19.27 13.47
CA LEU A 155 -5.70 17.95 13.78
C LEU A 155 -5.06 17.91 15.18
N ARG A 156 -4.40 18.98 15.61
CA ARG A 156 -3.77 19.12 16.95
C ARG A 156 -4.73 18.96 18.12
N LYS A 157 -6.04 19.11 17.90
CA LYS A 157 -7.08 18.78 18.91
C LYS A 157 -7.08 17.30 19.30
N SER A 158 -6.44 16.41 18.54
CA SER A 158 -6.16 15.04 18.99
C SER A 158 -4.82 15.00 19.71
N ARG A 159 -4.82 14.81 21.03
CA ARG A 159 -3.61 14.90 21.86
C ARG A 159 -2.50 13.93 21.41
N ASP A 160 -2.87 12.70 21.08
CA ASP A 160 -1.92 11.60 20.88
C ASP A 160 -1.59 11.35 19.38
N LEU A 161 -2.25 12.07 18.47
CA LEU A 161 -2.01 11.97 17.03
C LEU A 161 -0.63 12.54 16.68
N ARG A 162 0.24 11.72 16.07
CA ARG A 162 1.47 12.26 15.46
C ARG A 162 1.16 12.85 14.09
N ILE A 163 1.61 14.07 13.85
CA ILE A 163 1.48 14.74 12.56
C ILE A 163 2.89 14.88 11.99
N LEU A 164 3.16 14.21 10.88
CA LEU A 164 4.47 14.16 10.25
C LEU A 164 4.46 14.91 8.92
N ARG A 165 5.37 15.87 8.77
CA ARG A 165 5.66 16.52 7.49
C ARG A 165 6.87 15.84 6.85
N ALA A 166 6.70 15.19 5.71
CA ALA A 166 7.78 14.47 5.03
C ALA A 166 7.92 14.94 3.57
N PRO A 167 9.14 15.14 3.06
CA PRO A 167 9.33 15.51 1.65
C PRO A 167 8.85 14.37 0.74
N LEU A 168 8.31 14.73 -0.43
CA LEU A 168 7.95 13.78 -1.46
C LEU A 168 9.18 12.94 -1.86
N ILE A 169 8.94 11.66 -2.12
CA ILE A 169 10.00 10.72 -2.49
C ILE A 169 10.28 10.88 -3.99
N GLU A 170 11.49 11.32 -4.33
CA GLU A 170 11.97 11.29 -5.71
C GLU A 170 12.07 9.84 -6.22
N ARG A 171 11.31 9.52 -7.26
CA ARG A 171 11.34 8.21 -7.94
C ARG A 171 12.63 8.04 -8.73
N GLY A 172 13.08 6.79 -8.90
CA GLY A 172 14.27 6.47 -9.69
C GLY A 172 15.59 6.83 -9.01
N THR A 173 15.53 7.28 -7.74
CA THR A 173 16.73 7.32 -6.91
C THR A 173 17.12 5.87 -6.64
N ARG A 174 18.31 5.44 -7.12
CA ARG A 174 18.85 4.07 -6.96
C ARG A 174 19.13 3.72 -5.49
N ARG A 175 18.09 3.65 -4.67
CA ARG A 175 18.15 3.28 -3.27
C ARG A 175 18.24 1.78 -3.17
N LEU A 176 19.05 1.33 -2.22
CA LEU A 176 19.15 -0.06 -1.86
C LEU A 176 18.16 -0.34 -0.72
N GLU A 177 17.55 -1.52 -0.78
CA GLU A 177 16.84 -2.10 0.34
C GLU A 177 17.75 -3.13 0.99
N LEU A 178 17.85 -3.05 2.32
CA LEU A 178 18.71 -3.90 3.14
C LEU A 178 17.83 -4.74 4.06
N ARG A 179 18.05 -6.05 4.07
CA ARG A 179 17.31 -6.98 4.94
C ARG A 179 18.28 -7.84 5.74
N GLN A 180 18.20 -7.73 7.06
CA GLN A 180 19.06 -8.52 7.95
C GLN A 180 18.69 -10.00 7.90
N VAL A 181 19.70 -10.85 7.91
CA VAL A 181 19.60 -12.30 8.14
C VAL A 181 20.55 -12.70 9.26
N VAL A 182 20.40 -13.90 9.82
CA VAL A 182 21.30 -14.39 10.86
C VAL A 182 22.73 -14.46 10.29
N GLY A 183 23.64 -13.67 10.86
CA GLY A 183 25.05 -13.61 10.45
C GLY A 183 25.33 -12.79 9.18
N GLY A 184 24.36 -12.08 8.60
CA GLY A 184 24.59 -11.32 7.36
C GLY A 184 23.49 -10.33 6.98
N MET A 185 23.57 -9.83 5.74
CA MET A 185 22.64 -8.84 5.18
C MET A 185 22.37 -9.15 3.70
N LEU A 186 21.10 -9.11 3.30
CA LEU A 186 20.68 -9.15 1.90
C LEU A 186 20.51 -7.73 1.37
N LEU A 187 20.91 -7.52 0.12
CA LEU A 187 20.85 -6.23 -0.55
C LEU A 187 20.17 -6.36 -1.91
N GLN A 188 19.23 -5.47 -2.19
CA GLN A 188 18.54 -5.40 -3.47
C GLN A 188 18.27 -3.94 -3.86
N THR A 189 18.00 -3.70 -5.15
CA THR A 189 17.38 -2.44 -5.58
C THR A 189 15.92 -2.43 -5.16
N ARG A 190 15.37 -1.24 -4.86
CA ARG A 190 13.94 -1.11 -4.56
C ARG A 190 13.07 -1.47 -5.77
N ASP A 191 11.88 -1.96 -5.49
CA ASP A 191 10.84 -2.23 -6.48
C ASP A 191 10.18 -0.92 -6.94
N GLU A 192 10.80 -0.28 -7.93
CA GLU A 192 10.42 1.02 -8.49
C GLU A 192 10.24 0.94 -10.02
N VAL A 193 9.71 -0.18 -10.54
CA VAL A 193 9.36 -0.30 -11.97
C VAL A 193 8.43 0.86 -12.34
N PRO A 194 8.79 1.73 -13.31
CA PRO A 194 7.94 2.84 -13.73
C PRO A 194 6.62 2.34 -14.33
N ASP A 195 5.52 3.06 -14.07
CA ASP A 195 4.19 2.69 -14.57
C ASP A 195 4.17 2.57 -16.10
N GLU A 196 4.92 3.43 -16.81
CA GLU A 196 5.01 3.45 -18.26
C GLU A 196 5.75 2.23 -18.83
N ALA A 197 6.56 1.57 -18.00
CA ALA A 197 7.26 0.34 -18.39
C ALA A 197 6.37 -0.91 -18.22
N VAL A 198 5.24 -0.80 -17.53
CA VAL A 198 4.30 -1.91 -17.29
C VAL A 198 3.21 -1.91 -18.36
N GLU A 199 3.42 -2.72 -19.39
CA GLU A 199 2.39 -3.00 -20.40
C GLU A 199 1.41 -4.06 -19.89
N LEU A 200 0.11 -3.78 -19.96
CA LEU A 200 -0.94 -4.76 -19.65
C LEU A 200 -1.33 -5.49 -20.94
N ARG A 201 -0.71 -6.65 -21.20
CA ARG A 201 -1.04 -7.47 -22.38
C ARG A 201 -2.25 -8.35 -22.09
N VAL A 202 -3.38 -8.06 -22.70
CA VAL A 202 -4.58 -8.90 -22.59
C VAL A 202 -4.36 -10.23 -23.34
N VAL A 203 -4.55 -11.35 -22.66
CA VAL A 203 -4.27 -12.70 -23.18
C VAL A 203 -5.51 -13.58 -23.35
N THR A 204 -6.67 -13.07 -22.94
CA THR A 204 -7.99 -13.72 -23.07
C THR A 204 -8.77 -13.18 -24.26
N GLN A 205 -9.81 -13.91 -24.67
CA GLN A 205 -10.76 -13.49 -25.71
C GLN A 205 -11.54 -12.24 -25.29
N ARG A 206 -12.05 -12.21 -24.04
CA ARG A 206 -12.72 -11.03 -23.49
C ARG A 206 -11.69 -9.92 -23.27
N GLN A 207 -12.00 -8.73 -23.79
CA GLN A 207 -11.25 -7.51 -23.53
C GLN A 207 -11.85 -6.77 -22.32
N PRO A 208 -11.03 -6.19 -21.43
CA PRO A 208 -11.53 -5.29 -20.40
C PRO A 208 -12.03 -3.99 -21.03
N ASP A 209 -13.06 -3.38 -20.44
CA ASP A 209 -13.43 -2.00 -20.81
C ASP A 209 -12.46 -0.97 -20.21
N GLU A 210 -12.63 0.31 -20.55
CA GLU A 210 -11.73 1.38 -20.08
C GLU A 210 -11.70 1.52 -18.55
N ARG A 211 -12.82 1.25 -17.87
CA ARG A 211 -12.92 1.34 -16.41
C ARG A 211 -12.20 0.15 -15.77
N GLU A 212 -12.47 -1.05 -16.26
CA GLU A 212 -11.78 -2.27 -15.83
C GLU A 212 -10.26 -2.14 -16.05
N LEU A 213 -9.82 -1.59 -17.19
CA LEU A 213 -8.41 -1.38 -17.46
C LEU A 213 -7.76 -0.37 -16.51
N ALA A 214 -8.45 0.73 -16.18
CA ALA A 214 -7.98 1.70 -15.20
C ALA A 214 -7.86 1.07 -13.80
N ASP A 215 -8.85 0.27 -13.40
CA ASP A 215 -8.84 -0.43 -12.12
C ASP A 215 -7.79 -1.55 -12.06
N LEU A 216 -7.51 -2.25 -13.16
CA LEU A 216 -6.39 -3.19 -13.25
C LEU A 216 -5.05 -2.49 -13.02
N ARG A 217 -4.84 -1.30 -13.61
CA ARG A 217 -3.61 -0.51 -13.39
C ARG A 217 -3.47 -0.06 -11.94
N PHE A 218 -4.56 0.44 -11.35
CA PHE A 218 -4.56 0.80 -9.93
C PHE A 218 -4.29 -0.43 -9.05
N ALA A 219 -4.98 -1.55 -9.27
CA ALA A 219 -4.84 -2.77 -8.49
C ALA A 219 -3.41 -3.34 -8.60
N TRP A 220 -2.84 -3.33 -9.81
CA TRP A 220 -1.47 -3.77 -10.07
C TRP A 220 -0.45 -2.97 -9.25
N LYS A 221 -0.62 -1.65 -9.20
CA LYS A 221 0.25 -0.80 -8.42
C LYS A 221 0.04 -0.97 -6.91
N ALA A 222 -1.22 -1.09 -6.49
CA ALA A 222 -1.59 -1.32 -5.10
C ALA A 222 -1.04 -2.63 -4.54
N VAL A 223 -1.05 -3.73 -5.32
CA VAL A 223 -0.63 -5.06 -4.85
C VAL A 223 0.85 -5.11 -4.44
N LYS A 224 1.71 -4.24 -5.02
CA LYS A 224 3.12 -4.07 -4.64
C LYS A 224 3.33 -3.75 -3.15
N HIS A 225 2.34 -3.13 -2.53
CA HIS A 225 2.40 -2.69 -1.12
C HIS A 225 1.81 -3.70 -0.15
N VAL A 226 1.27 -4.83 -0.63
CA VAL A 226 0.66 -5.88 0.18
C VAL A 226 1.65 -7.05 0.33
N LYS A 227 1.74 -7.64 1.53
CA LYS A 227 2.64 -8.78 1.79
C LYS A 227 2.20 -10.02 1.01
N SER A 228 3.16 -10.77 0.47
CA SER A 228 2.94 -11.93 -0.40
C SER A 228 2.52 -13.21 0.35
N ASN A 229 1.72 -14.10 -0.25
CA ASN A 229 1.03 -13.94 -1.54
C ASN A 229 -0.10 -12.91 -1.41
N ALA A 230 -0.16 -11.97 -2.34
CA ALA A 230 -1.08 -10.83 -2.27
C ALA A 230 -2.14 -10.89 -3.38
N ILE A 231 -3.37 -10.59 -2.99
CA ILE A 231 -4.49 -10.33 -3.88
C ILE A 231 -5.11 -8.99 -3.48
N VAL A 232 -5.28 -8.09 -4.45
CA VAL A 232 -5.99 -6.83 -4.28
C VAL A 232 -7.18 -6.80 -5.21
N LEU A 233 -8.36 -6.49 -4.66
CA LEU A 233 -9.56 -6.14 -5.41
C LEU A 233 -9.68 -4.62 -5.43
N ALA A 234 -9.85 -4.05 -6.61
CA ALA A 234 -10.02 -2.62 -6.78
C ALA A 234 -11.22 -2.27 -7.64
N LYS A 235 -11.78 -1.09 -7.37
CA LYS A 235 -12.85 -0.49 -8.16
C LYS A 235 -12.81 1.02 -8.04
N ASP A 236 -13.02 1.72 -9.16
CA ASP A 236 -13.02 3.18 -9.25
C ASP A 236 -11.77 3.82 -8.58
N GLY A 237 -10.60 3.23 -8.81
CA GLY A 237 -9.32 3.72 -8.26
C GLY A 237 -9.19 3.56 -6.74
N ALA A 238 -9.89 2.61 -6.13
CA ALA A 238 -9.84 2.34 -4.69
C ALA A 238 -9.72 0.84 -4.40
N MET A 239 -8.98 0.49 -3.34
CA MET A 239 -8.90 -0.87 -2.81
C MET A 239 -10.19 -1.22 -2.08
N ILE A 240 -10.88 -2.26 -2.56
CA ILE A 240 -12.16 -2.73 -2.01
C ILE A 240 -11.97 -3.93 -1.08
N GLY A 241 -10.95 -4.75 -1.34
CA GLY A 241 -10.59 -5.88 -0.50
C GLY A 241 -9.16 -6.34 -0.78
N ALA A 242 -8.50 -6.91 0.23
CA ALA A 242 -7.16 -7.44 0.09
C ALA A 242 -6.99 -8.75 0.87
N GLY A 243 -6.27 -9.70 0.26
CA GLY A 243 -5.81 -10.91 0.91
C GLY A 243 -4.30 -10.90 1.00
N ALA A 244 -3.77 -10.63 2.19
CA ALA A 244 -2.35 -10.40 2.42
C ALA A 244 -1.68 -11.58 3.15
N GLY A 245 -0.42 -11.85 2.79
CA GLY A 245 0.50 -12.64 3.59
C GLY A 245 0.22 -14.15 3.64
N GLN A 246 -0.53 -14.70 2.68
CA GLN A 246 -0.90 -16.12 2.74
C GLN A 246 0.14 -17.02 2.07
N PRO A 247 0.44 -18.20 2.66
CA PRO A 247 1.26 -19.21 2.00
C PRO A 247 0.67 -19.74 0.69
N ASN A 248 -0.66 -19.75 0.57
CA ASN A 248 -1.39 -20.17 -0.63
C ASN A 248 -2.23 -19.01 -1.19
N ARG A 249 -2.12 -18.78 -2.51
CA ARG A 249 -2.80 -17.70 -3.24
C ARG A 249 -4.33 -17.85 -3.28
N VAL A 250 -4.86 -19.07 -3.29
CA VAL A 250 -6.32 -19.31 -3.20
C VAL A 250 -6.89 -18.71 -1.91
N ASN A 251 -6.17 -18.84 -0.79
CA ASN A 251 -6.57 -18.21 0.47
C ASN A 251 -6.50 -16.67 0.40
N SER A 252 -5.54 -16.11 -0.34
CA SER A 252 -5.52 -14.67 -0.59
C SER A 252 -6.74 -14.22 -1.40
N VAL A 253 -7.17 -14.98 -2.42
CA VAL A 253 -8.41 -14.69 -3.16
C VAL A 253 -9.62 -14.75 -2.23
N PHE A 254 -9.74 -15.82 -1.43
CA PHE A 254 -10.80 -15.98 -0.44
C PHE A 254 -10.90 -14.78 0.51
N LEU A 255 -9.76 -14.37 1.11
CA LEU A 255 -9.71 -13.27 2.06
C LEU A 255 -10.06 -11.93 1.39
N ALA A 256 -9.56 -11.69 0.18
CA ALA A 256 -9.85 -10.47 -0.55
C ALA A 256 -11.35 -10.37 -0.89
N LEU A 257 -11.97 -11.45 -1.37
CA LEU A 257 -13.41 -11.52 -1.62
C LEU A 257 -14.23 -11.34 -0.34
N ARG A 258 -13.81 -11.98 0.75
CA ARG A 258 -14.48 -11.84 2.05
C ARG A 258 -14.42 -10.40 2.57
N ALA A 259 -13.28 -9.71 2.41
CA ALA A 259 -13.13 -8.32 2.81
C ALA A 259 -13.97 -7.37 1.94
N ALA A 260 -14.05 -7.63 0.64
CA ALA A 260 -14.88 -6.85 -0.28
C ALA A 260 -16.38 -7.05 -0.03
N GLY A 261 -16.80 -8.28 0.30
CA GLY A 261 -18.20 -8.65 0.53
C GLY A 261 -19.07 -8.37 -0.70
N GLU A 262 -20.23 -7.74 -0.50
CA GLU A 262 -21.16 -7.38 -1.58
C GLU A 262 -20.58 -6.37 -2.59
N ARG A 263 -19.43 -5.76 -2.30
CA ARG A 263 -18.74 -4.83 -3.20
C ARG A 263 -17.82 -5.53 -4.19
N ALA A 264 -17.55 -6.83 -4.01
CA ALA A 264 -16.65 -7.61 -4.88
C ALA A 264 -17.07 -7.64 -6.36
N PRO A 265 -18.37 -7.80 -6.71
CA PRO A 265 -18.77 -7.89 -8.11
C PRO A 265 -18.37 -6.67 -8.94
N GLY A 266 -17.70 -6.95 -10.07
CA GLY A 266 -17.18 -5.94 -10.98
C GLY A 266 -15.90 -5.25 -10.51
N CYS A 267 -15.25 -5.71 -9.43
CA CYS A 267 -13.89 -5.29 -9.12
C CYS A 267 -12.89 -5.89 -10.12
N ALA A 268 -11.82 -5.16 -10.38
CA ALA A 268 -10.60 -5.71 -10.96
C ALA A 268 -9.78 -6.41 -9.86
N LEU A 269 -9.11 -7.50 -10.21
CA LEU A 269 -8.25 -8.25 -9.31
C LEU A 269 -6.80 -8.16 -9.79
N ALA A 270 -5.88 -7.83 -8.89
CA ALA A 270 -4.45 -7.98 -9.13
C ALA A 270 -3.84 -9.05 -8.22
N SER A 271 -2.95 -9.86 -8.77
CA SER A 271 -2.07 -10.73 -7.99
C SER A 271 -0.62 -10.33 -8.17
N ASP A 272 0.12 -10.23 -7.06
CA ASP A 272 1.55 -9.92 -7.06
C ASP A 272 2.39 -10.97 -7.82
N ALA A 273 1.85 -12.18 -7.98
CA ALA A 273 2.48 -13.33 -8.58
C ALA A 273 1.49 -14.23 -9.36
N PHE A 274 2.02 -15.25 -10.04
CA PHE A 274 1.42 -15.80 -11.26
C PHE A 274 0.32 -16.90 -11.19
N PHE A 275 -0.82 -16.87 -10.50
CA PHE A 275 -1.75 -18.05 -10.36
C PHE A 275 -1.27 -19.49 -10.77
N PRO A 276 -0.81 -20.34 -9.84
CA PRO A 276 -0.25 -21.65 -10.20
C PRO A 276 -1.28 -22.63 -10.79
N PHE A 277 -2.57 -22.43 -10.49
CA PHE A 277 -3.69 -23.26 -10.91
C PHE A 277 -4.93 -22.39 -11.16
N ALA A 278 -5.91 -22.95 -11.88
CA ALA A 278 -7.16 -22.26 -12.24
C ALA A 278 -8.12 -22.04 -11.06
N ASP A 279 -7.95 -22.75 -9.94
CA ASP A 279 -8.79 -22.68 -8.74
C ASP A 279 -8.99 -21.24 -8.22
N SER A 280 -7.92 -20.44 -8.25
CA SER A 280 -7.95 -19.04 -7.83
C SER A 280 -8.80 -18.17 -8.76
N ILE A 281 -8.82 -18.48 -10.06
CA ILE A 281 -9.66 -17.79 -11.06
C ILE A 281 -11.11 -18.21 -10.93
N GLU A 282 -11.37 -19.51 -10.76
CA GLU A 282 -12.72 -20.05 -10.53
C GLU A 282 -13.35 -19.39 -9.31
N GLN A 283 -12.61 -19.34 -8.19
CA GLN A 283 -13.07 -18.66 -6.98
C GLN A 283 -13.26 -17.15 -7.18
N ALA A 284 -12.37 -16.47 -7.92
CA ALA A 284 -12.54 -15.05 -8.22
C ALA A 284 -13.81 -14.80 -9.07
N ALA A 285 -14.07 -15.63 -10.07
CA ALA A 285 -15.24 -15.53 -10.92
C ALA A 285 -16.54 -15.78 -10.13
N GLU A 286 -16.56 -16.74 -9.21
CA GLU A 286 -17.68 -16.96 -8.28
C GLU A 286 -17.97 -15.70 -7.42
N GLY A 287 -16.92 -14.96 -7.05
CA GLY A 287 -17.01 -13.67 -6.39
C GLY A 287 -17.43 -12.49 -7.27
N GLY A 288 -17.71 -12.72 -8.56
CA GLY A 288 -18.14 -11.71 -9.52
C GLY A 288 -17.01 -10.85 -10.12
N ILE A 289 -15.75 -11.29 -10.00
CA ILE A 289 -14.61 -10.64 -10.64
C ILE A 289 -14.65 -10.90 -12.15
N ARG A 290 -14.45 -9.86 -12.95
CA ARG A 290 -14.47 -9.94 -14.42
C ARG A 290 -13.19 -9.49 -15.11
N ALA A 291 -12.24 -8.92 -14.36
CA ALA A 291 -10.95 -8.49 -14.87
C ALA A 291 -9.84 -8.89 -13.89
N VAL A 292 -8.77 -9.51 -14.38
CA VAL A 292 -7.64 -10.00 -13.59
C VAL A 292 -6.32 -9.54 -14.22
N VAL A 293 -5.34 -9.14 -13.41
CA VAL A 293 -3.97 -8.87 -13.82
C VAL A 293 -2.98 -9.68 -12.99
N GLN A 294 -1.99 -10.27 -13.65
CA GLN A 294 -0.93 -11.07 -13.03
C GLN A 294 0.38 -10.99 -13.82
N PRO A 295 1.54 -11.44 -13.29
CA PRO A 295 2.80 -11.41 -14.03
C PRO A 295 2.87 -12.34 -15.24
N GLY A 296 2.16 -13.48 -15.22
CA GLY A 296 2.45 -14.63 -16.08
C GLY A 296 3.77 -15.33 -15.74
N GLY A 297 4.17 -16.29 -16.58
CA GLY A 297 5.40 -17.07 -16.45
C GLY A 297 5.23 -18.43 -15.77
N SER A 298 4.00 -18.90 -15.53
CA SER A 298 3.75 -20.26 -15.07
C SER A 298 3.84 -21.25 -16.22
N LEU A 299 4.32 -22.48 -15.93
CA LEU A 299 4.20 -23.61 -16.87
C LEU A 299 2.74 -23.93 -17.21
N ARG A 300 1.80 -23.47 -16.38
CA ARG A 300 0.35 -23.69 -16.50
C ARG A 300 -0.42 -22.40 -16.82
N ASP A 301 0.24 -21.37 -17.35
CA ASP A 301 -0.45 -20.13 -17.71
C ASP A 301 -1.65 -20.40 -18.63
N GLN A 302 -1.52 -21.31 -19.60
CA GLN A 302 -2.61 -21.63 -20.52
C GLN A 302 -3.84 -22.20 -19.81
N ASP A 303 -3.68 -23.09 -18.82
CA ASP A 303 -4.80 -23.64 -18.04
C ASP A 303 -5.59 -22.53 -17.34
N VAL A 304 -4.89 -21.50 -16.85
CA VAL A 304 -5.46 -20.34 -16.15
C VAL A 304 -6.15 -19.40 -17.14
N ILE A 305 -5.54 -19.16 -18.32
CA ILE A 305 -6.12 -18.36 -19.40
C ILE A 305 -7.41 -19.02 -19.94
N ASP A 306 -7.38 -20.32 -20.18
CA ASP A 306 -8.54 -21.10 -20.65
C ASP A 306 -9.68 -21.06 -19.62
N ALA A 307 -9.36 -21.08 -18.32
CA ALA A 307 -10.35 -20.90 -17.27
C ALA A 307 -10.97 -19.50 -17.29
N CYS A 308 -10.17 -18.45 -17.48
CA CYS A 308 -10.67 -17.08 -17.66
C CYS A 308 -11.61 -16.98 -18.87
N ASP A 309 -11.23 -17.52 -20.02
CA ASP A 309 -12.06 -17.51 -21.23
C ASP A 309 -13.39 -18.25 -21.01
N ARG A 310 -13.34 -19.44 -20.39
CA ARG A 310 -14.55 -20.22 -20.03
C ARG A 310 -15.50 -19.45 -19.11
N LEU A 311 -14.95 -18.65 -18.19
CA LEU A 311 -15.71 -17.90 -17.17
C LEU A 311 -16.07 -16.47 -17.62
N GLY A 312 -15.63 -16.04 -18.80
CA GLY A 312 -15.85 -14.67 -19.28
C GLY A 312 -15.12 -13.61 -18.45
N VAL A 313 -13.91 -13.94 -17.98
CA VAL A 313 -13.01 -13.04 -17.24
C VAL A 313 -11.92 -12.56 -18.18
N ALA A 314 -11.69 -11.24 -18.25
CA ALA A 314 -10.55 -10.70 -18.97
C ALA A 314 -9.27 -10.86 -18.13
N MET A 315 -8.17 -11.35 -18.72
CA MET A 315 -6.87 -11.44 -18.06
C MET A 315 -5.82 -10.62 -18.80
N ALA A 316 -5.10 -9.79 -18.05
CA ALA A 316 -3.89 -9.12 -18.48
C ALA A 316 -2.63 -9.71 -17.83
N ILE A 317 -1.53 -9.77 -18.58
CA ILE A 317 -0.21 -10.20 -18.14
C ILE A 317 0.77 -9.04 -18.21
N THR A 318 1.62 -8.88 -17.18
CA THR A 318 2.57 -7.75 -17.08
C THR A 318 4.03 -8.13 -17.33
N GLY A 319 4.42 -9.38 -17.08
CA GLY A 319 5.83 -9.80 -17.08
C GLY A 319 6.64 -9.37 -15.85
N TYR A 320 6.06 -8.62 -14.91
CA TYR A 320 6.72 -8.15 -13.68
C TYR A 320 6.10 -8.83 -12.47
N ARG A 321 6.91 -9.23 -11.48
CA ARG A 321 6.43 -9.83 -10.22
C ARG A 321 6.81 -8.93 -9.04
N HIS A 322 5.87 -8.67 -8.15
CA HIS A 322 6.03 -7.73 -7.02
C HIS A 322 5.97 -8.44 -5.65
N PHE A 323 6.84 -9.43 -5.43
CA PHE A 323 6.88 -10.11 -4.14
C PHE A 323 7.40 -9.22 -3.01
N ARG A 324 6.73 -9.30 -1.85
CA ARG A 324 7.08 -8.56 -0.64
C ARG A 324 6.92 -9.43 0.60
N HIS A 325 8.00 -9.60 1.35
CA HIS A 325 8.07 -10.38 2.60
C HIS A 325 8.29 -9.50 3.83
#